data_AF-A0A2V6EZE1-F1
#
_entry.id   AF-A0A2V6EZE1-F1
#
_cell.length_a   1.000
_cell.length_b   1.000
_cell.length_c   1.000
_cell.angle_alpha   90.00
_cell.angle_beta   90.00
_cell.angle_gamma   90.00
#
_symmetry.space_group_name_H-M   'P 1'
#
loop_
_entity.id
_entity.type
_entity.pdbx_description
1 polymer ?
#
loop_
_entity_poly.entity_id
_entity_poly.type
_entity_poly.pdbx_seq_one_letter_code
_entity_poly.pdbx_strand_id
1 'polypeptide(L)'
;MKIRFLIVAGIGLVAFHPPGAWAILPPERPVLPNFDKRAAVAPATASPSFAPSADQQQAAAVLQSRVPGVQILRDNILGTPRLISAPRDFLTGPGGKGKALPAAQVDALPAADSHRVIKAFLNEHSALFGHNADVLTTARVKRDYVTAHNGLHT
;
A
#
# COMPACT_ATOMS: atom_id res chain seq x y z
N MET A 1 65.02 15.08 3.20
CA MET A 1 63.91 16.03 2.91
C MET A 1 63.03 15.44 1.81
N LYS A 2 61.85 14.86 2.12
CA LYS A 2 60.79 14.54 1.12
C LYS A 2 59.52 13.87 1.68
N ILE A 3 59.45 13.53 2.97
CA ILE A 3 58.26 12.89 3.58
C ILE A 3 57.33 13.87 4.31
N ARG A 4 57.78 15.10 4.58
CA ARG A 4 56.97 16.11 5.29
C ARG A 4 55.96 16.84 4.41
N PHE A 5 56.06 16.74 3.08
CA PHE A 5 55.16 17.42 2.14
C PHE A 5 53.87 16.64 1.82
N LEU A 6 53.85 15.31 2.01
CA LEU A 6 52.68 14.49 1.69
C LEU A 6 51.58 14.53 2.76
N ILE A 7 51.92 14.88 4.01
CA ILE A 7 50.94 14.95 5.11
C ILE A 7 50.12 16.24 5.05
N VAL A 8 50.66 17.33 4.48
CA VAL A 8 49.96 18.61 4.39
C VAL A 8 48.84 18.59 3.33
N ALA A 9 48.98 17.77 2.28
CA ALA A 9 47.95 17.65 1.23
C ALA A 9 46.75 16.78 1.66
N GLY A 10 46.93 15.84 2.60
CA GLY A 10 45.85 14.96 3.07
C GLY A 10 44.91 15.60 4.09
N ILE A 11 45.36 16.62 4.83
CA ILE A 11 44.56 17.31 5.86
C ILE A 11 43.66 18.40 5.24
N GLY A 12 44.03 18.93 4.07
CA GLY A 12 43.23 19.92 3.35
C GLY A 12 41.91 19.39 2.78
N LEU A 13 41.79 18.08 2.53
CA LEU A 13 40.59 17.48 1.93
C LEU A 13 39.51 17.08 2.95
N VAL A 14 39.82 17.06 4.24
CA VAL A 14 38.85 16.72 5.30
C VAL A 14 38.10 17.97 5.81
N ALA A 15 38.63 19.17 5.55
CA ALA A 15 38.07 20.43 6.06
C ALA A 15 36.91 21.02 5.23
N PHE A 16 36.47 20.35 4.16
CA PHE A 16 35.41 20.84 3.28
C PHE A 16 34.23 19.86 3.19
N HIS A 17 33.75 19.39 4.34
CA HIS A 17 32.37 18.89 4.41
C HIS A 17 31.45 20.11 4.52
N PRO A 18 30.61 20.43 3.51
CA PRO A 18 29.63 21.48 3.67
C PRO A 18 28.72 21.11 4.85
N PRO A 19 28.65 21.93 5.91
CA PRO A 19 27.78 21.65 7.04
C PRO A 19 26.34 21.79 6.56
N GLY A 20 25.64 20.66 6.49
CA GLY A 20 24.19 20.57 6.38
C GLY A 20 23.61 21.18 5.10
N ALA A 21 23.11 20.32 4.21
CA ALA A 21 22.04 20.75 3.32
C ALA A 21 20.91 21.32 4.19
N TRP A 22 20.54 22.58 3.94
CA TRP A 22 19.60 23.32 4.76
C TRP A 22 18.26 22.59 4.74
N ALA A 23 17.98 21.94 5.87
CA ALA A 23 16.72 21.32 6.17
C ALA A 23 15.59 22.35 6.09
N ILE A 24 14.39 21.87 5.78
CA ILE A 24 13.15 22.65 5.73
C ILE A 24 13.05 23.50 7.01
N LEU A 25 13.21 24.82 6.88
CA LEU A 25 13.04 25.74 8.00
C LEU A 25 11.55 25.70 8.39
N PRO A 26 11.20 25.40 9.65
CA PRO A 26 9.82 25.48 10.08
C PRO A 26 9.31 26.92 9.88
N PRO A 27 8.03 27.11 9.50
CA PRO A 27 7.49 28.44 9.29
C PRO A 27 7.59 29.28 10.57
N GLU A 28 7.93 30.56 10.43
CA GLU A 28 7.98 31.52 11.56
C GLU A 28 6.64 31.67 12.28
N ARG A 29 5.54 31.30 11.61
CA ARG A 29 4.19 31.39 12.16
C ARG A 29 3.78 30.03 12.73
N PRO A 30 3.06 30.02 13.87
CA PRO A 30 2.53 28.78 14.41
C PRO A 30 1.67 28.08 13.36
N VAL A 31 1.76 26.75 13.34
CA VAL A 31 0.97 25.90 12.44
C VAL A 31 -0.51 26.26 12.62
N LEU A 32 -1.19 26.55 11.52
CA LEU A 32 -2.61 26.89 11.55
C LEU A 32 -3.41 25.71 12.10
N PRO A 33 -4.49 25.97 12.87
CA PRO A 33 -5.37 24.90 13.33
C PRO A 33 -5.91 24.08 12.16
N ASN A 34 -5.97 22.76 12.33
CA ASN A 34 -6.63 21.92 11.34
C ASN A 34 -8.11 22.31 11.25
N PHE A 35 -8.54 22.78 10.08
CA PHE A 35 -9.93 23.13 9.81
C PHE A 35 -10.82 21.89 9.72
N ASP A 36 -10.25 20.71 9.45
CA ASP A 36 -10.97 19.45 9.53
C ASP A 36 -11.21 19.05 10.99
N LYS A 37 -12.37 19.46 11.50
CA LYS A 37 -12.81 19.17 12.86
C LYS A 37 -13.20 17.70 13.07
N ARG A 38 -13.24 16.86 12.03
CA ARG A 38 -13.55 15.43 12.18
C ARG A 38 -12.60 14.72 13.14
N ALA A 39 -11.33 15.14 13.16
CA ALA A 39 -10.33 14.63 14.11
C ALA A 39 -10.50 15.20 15.54
N ALA A 40 -11.06 16.41 15.68
CA ALA A 40 -11.18 17.13 16.95
C ALA A 40 -12.42 16.74 17.77
N VAL A 41 -13.46 16.19 17.13
CA VAL A 41 -14.70 15.75 17.80
C VAL A 41 -14.58 14.31 18.36
N ALA A 42 -13.48 13.63 18.03
CA ALA A 42 -13.23 12.29 18.53
C ALA A 42 -12.67 12.36 19.97
N PRO A 43 -13.29 11.72 20.98
CA PRO A 43 -12.75 11.67 22.33
C PRO A 43 -11.27 11.27 22.33
N ALA A 44 -10.44 11.82 23.23
CA ALA A 44 -9.03 11.43 23.36
C ALA A 44 -8.81 9.93 23.69
N THR A 45 -9.88 9.23 24.08
CA THR A 45 -9.97 7.77 24.26
C THR A 45 -10.78 7.04 23.18
N ALA A 46 -11.40 7.78 22.27
CA ALA A 46 -12.16 7.28 21.13
C ALA A 46 -11.93 8.22 19.95
N SER A 47 -10.73 8.22 19.39
CA SER A 47 -10.70 8.22 17.93
C SER A 47 -11.63 7.08 17.51
N PRO A 48 -12.69 7.26 16.70
CA PRO A 48 -12.99 6.22 15.74
C PRO A 48 -11.80 6.26 14.79
N SER A 49 -10.65 5.85 15.30
CA SER A 49 -9.67 5.20 14.48
C SER A 49 -10.53 4.07 13.95
N PHE A 50 -10.96 4.20 12.69
CA PHE A 50 -11.30 3.04 11.89
C PHE A 50 -9.99 2.28 11.63
N ALA A 51 -9.27 2.02 12.74
CA ALA A 51 -8.16 1.14 12.81
C ALA A 51 -8.70 -0.18 12.32
N PRO A 52 -7.94 -0.85 11.45
CA PRO A 52 -8.31 -2.18 11.07
C PRO A 52 -8.54 -3.04 12.31
N SER A 53 -9.59 -3.86 12.25
CA SER A 53 -9.82 -4.87 13.28
C SER A 53 -8.57 -5.77 13.41
N ALA A 54 -8.44 -6.46 14.54
CA ALA A 54 -7.34 -7.41 14.73
C ALA A 54 -7.28 -8.44 13.57
N ASP A 55 -8.44 -8.90 13.08
CA ASP A 55 -8.54 -9.80 11.94
C ASP A 55 -8.02 -9.17 10.64
N GLN A 56 -8.38 -7.90 10.38
CA GLN A 56 -7.90 -7.17 9.21
C GLN A 56 -6.40 -6.88 9.26
N GLN A 57 -5.84 -6.65 10.46
CA GLN A 57 -4.41 -6.49 10.68
C GLN A 57 -3.66 -7.80 10.43
N GLN A 58 -4.19 -8.90 10.96
CA GLN A 58 -3.62 -10.22 10.77
C GLN A 58 -3.68 -10.65 9.30
N ALA A 59 -4.81 -10.42 8.61
CA ALA A 59 -4.94 -10.69 7.19
C ALA A 59 -3.95 -9.86 6.35
N ALA A 60 -3.75 -8.58 6.70
CA ALA A 60 -2.74 -7.73 6.07
C ALA A 60 -1.32 -8.27 6.28
N ALA A 61 -1.00 -8.75 7.48
CA ALA A 61 0.30 -9.34 7.78
C ALA A 61 0.54 -10.64 6.99
N VAL A 62 -0.48 -11.49 6.85
CA VAL A 62 -0.41 -12.70 6.01
C VAL A 62 -0.14 -12.32 4.55
N LEU A 63 -0.85 -11.33 4.01
CA LEU A 63 -0.60 -10.85 2.65
C LEU A 63 0.82 -10.29 2.49
N GLN A 64 1.31 -9.52 3.46
CA GLN A 64 2.67 -9.00 3.48
C GLN A 64 3.74 -10.11 3.50
N SER A 65 3.50 -11.21 4.24
CA SER A 65 4.42 -12.34 4.28
C SER A 65 4.50 -13.09 2.94
N ARG A 66 3.40 -13.10 2.17
CA ARG A 66 3.34 -13.73 0.85
C ARG A 66 3.95 -12.85 -0.24
N VAL A 67 3.69 -11.53 -0.18
CA VAL A 67 4.18 -10.53 -1.13
C VAL A 67 5.00 -9.48 -0.38
N PRO A 68 6.33 -9.68 -0.25
CA PRO A 68 7.19 -8.71 0.39
C PRO A 68 7.12 -7.34 -0.30
N GLY A 69 6.77 -6.30 0.45
CA GLY A 69 6.69 -4.93 -0.07
C GLY A 69 5.35 -4.53 -0.67
N VAL A 70 4.28 -5.34 -0.47
CA VAL A 70 2.92 -4.91 -0.78
C VAL A 70 2.55 -3.65 0.02
N GLN A 71 1.82 -2.75 -0.61
CA GLN A 71 1.29 -1.52 -0.02
C GLN A 71 -0.22 -1.64 0.04
N ILE A 72 -0.77 -1.45 1.24
CA ILE A 72 -2.21 -1.45 1.49
C ILE A 72 -2.60 -0.04 1.94
N LEU A 73 -3.09 0.77 1.00
CA LEU A 73 -3.67 2.07 1.33
C LEU A 73 -5.10 1.86 1.79
N ARG A 74 -5.41 2.37 2.98
CA ARG A 74 -6.74 2.28 3.58
C ARG A 74 -7.54 3.56 3.36
N ASP A 75 -8.85 3.41 3.37
CA ASP A 75 -9.76 4.54 3.41
C ASP A 75 -9.76 5.16 4.82
N ASN A 76 -9.63 6.49 4.90
CA ASN A 76 -9.51 7.19 6.20
C ASN A 76 -10.80 7.17 7.01
N ILE A 77 -11.95 6.86 6.38
CA ILE A 77 -13.27 6.84 7.02
C ILE A 77 -13.70 5.41 7.30
N LEU A 78 -13.47 4.46 6.40
CA LEU A 78 -13.92 3.07 6.59
C LEU A 78 -12.86 2.14 7.16
N GLY A 79 -11.59 2.54 7.11
CA GLY A 79 -10.47 1.67 7.49
C GLY A 79 -10.24 0.50 6.52
N THR A 80 -11.12 0.28 5.54
CA THR A 80 -11.03 -0.79 4.56
C THR A 80 -9.93 -0.50 3.52
N PRO A 81 -9.35 -1.53 2.88
CA PRO A 81 -8.40 -1.33 1.80
C PRO A 81 -9.05 -0.58 0.63
N ARG A 82 -8.48 0.56 0.27
CA ARG A 82 -8.84 1.33 -0.93
C ARG A 82 -7.99 0.95 -2.13
N LEU A 83 -6.71 0.69 -1.89
CA LEU A 83 -5.76 0.27 -2.93
C LEU A 83 -4.78 -0.74 -2.33
N ILE A 84 -4.59 -1.85 -3.05
CA ILE A 84 -3.56 -2.83 -2.77
C ILE A 84 -2.65 -2.87 -3.99
N SER A 85 -1.37 -2.62 -3.79
CA SER A 85 -0.38 -2.61 -4.88
C SER A 85 0.91 -3.26 -4.44
N ALA A 86 1.65 -3.85 -5.38
CA ALA A 86 3.01 -4.32 -5.17
C ALA A 86 3.95 -3.46 -6.03
N PRO A 87 4.62 -2.43 -5.48
CA PRO A 87 5.40 -1.49 -6.31
C PRO A 87 6.64 -2.10 -6.97
N ARG A 88 7.14 -3.21 -6.44
CA ARG A 88 8.38 -3.86 -6.89
C ARG A 88 8.17 -5.28 -7.41
N ASP A 89 6.93 -5.76 -7.43
CA ASP A 89 6.56 -7.12 -7.80
C ASP A 89 5.10 -7.16 -8.26
N PHE A 90 4.53 -8.34 -8.46
CA PHE A 90 3.11 -8.50 -8.80
C PHE A 90 2.34 -9.17 -7.66
N LEU A 91 1.08 -8.76 -7.47
CA LEU A 91 0.18 -9.44 -6.53
C LEU A 91 -0.10 -10.88 -7.02
N THR A 92 -0.31 -11.01 -8.32
CA THR A 92 -0.64 -12.26 -9.00
C THR A 92 0.23 -12.44 -10.23
N GLY A 93 0.42 -13.69 -10.65
CA GLY A 93 1.12 -14.06 -11.88
C GLY A 93 0.15 -14.47 -12.99
N PRO A 94 0.64 -15.21 -14.00
CA PRO A 94 -0.17 -15.66 -15.13
C PRO A 94 -1.47 -16.35 -14.71
N GLY A 95 -2.57 -15.98 -15.35
CA GLY A 95 -3.91 -16.51 -15.03
C GLY A 95 -4.45 -16.09 -13.66
N GLY A 96 -3.87 -15.06 -13.03
CA GLY A 96 -4.27 -14.58 -11.71
C GLY A 96 -3.75 -15.44 -10.56
N LYS A 97 -2.87 -16.40 -10.82
CA LYS A 97 -2.31 -17.33 -9.83
C LYS A 97 -0.96 -16.82 -9.36
N GLY A 98 -0.65 -16.89 -8.06
CA GLY A 98 0.66 -16.48 -7.57
C GLY A 98 0.73 -16.30 -6.06
N LYS A 99 1.61 -15.40 -5.64
CA LYS A 99 1.94 -15.17 -4.23
C LYS A 99 0.73 -14.72 -3.40
N ALA A 100 -0.01 -13.70 -3.87
CA ALA A 100 -1.17 -13.22 -3.13
C ALA A 100 -2.40 -14.14 -3.29
N LEU A 101 -2.48 -14.92 -4.37
CA LEU A 101 -3.67 -15.69 -4.71
C LEU A 101 -3.33 -17.13 -5.13
N PRO A 102 -3.60 -18.14 -4.27
CA PRO A 102 -3.35 -19.54 -4.59
C PRO A 102 -4.16 -20.04 -5.79
N ALA A 103 -3.59 -20.98 -6.55
CA ALA A 103 -4.26 -21.56 -7.72
C ALA A 103 -5.64 -22.16 -7.39
N ALA A 104 -5.77 -22.81 -6.23
CA ALA A 104 -7.02 -23.44 -5.79
C ALA A 104 -8.19 -22.45 -5.69
N GLN A 105 -7.94 -21.21 -5.26
CA GLN A 105 -8.99 -20.18 -5.13
C GLN A 105 -9.48 -19.70 -6.49
N VAL A 106 -8.56 -19.59 -7.44
CA VAL A 106 -8.90 -19.24 -8.82
C VAL A 106 -9.68 -20.41 -9.44
N ASP A 107 -9.19 -21.64 -9.28
CA ASP A 107 -9.76 -22.88 -9.83
C ASP A 107 -11.12 -23.29 -9.25
N ALA A 108 -11.48 -22.79 -8.07
CA ALA A 108 -12.83 -22.92 -7.51
C ALA A 108 -13.90 -22.12 -8.26
N LEU A 109 -13.52 -21.12 -9.06
CA LEU A 109 -14.44 -20.27 -9.80
C LEU A 109 -14.51 -20.65 -11.29
N PRO A 110 -15.67 -20.47 -11.97
CA PRO A 110 -15.84 -20.80 -13.38
C PRO A 110 -14.82 -20.11 -14.28
N ALA A 111 -14.17 -20.87 -15.18
CA ALA A 111 -13.18 -20.32 -16.10
C ALA A 111 -13.74 -19.28 -17.08
N ALA A 112 -15.06 -19.29 -17.31
CA ALA A 112 -15.76 -18.34 -18.18
C ALA A 112 -16.05 -16.98 -17.50
N ASP A 113 -15.81 -16.85 -16.19
CA ASP A 113 -16.05 -15.60 -15.46
C ASP A 113 -14.91 -14.59 -15.76
N SER A 114 -15.25 -13.48 -16.42
CA SER A 114 -14.28 -12.42 -16.75
C SER A 114 -13.62 -11.80 -15.52
N HIS A 115 -14.35 -11.73 -14.39
CA HIS A 115 -13.86 -11.15 -13.14
C HIS A 115 -13.39 -12.21 -12.15
N ARG A 116 -13.14 -13.43 -12.61
CA ARG A 116 -12.72 -14.59 -11.79
C ARG A 116 -11.56 -14.27 -10.85
N VAL A 117 -10.52 -13.61 -11.34
CA VAL A 117 -9.33 -13.28 -10.53
C VAL A 117 -9.68 -12.30 -9.41
N ILE A 118 -10.52 -11.30 -9.70
CA ILE A 118 -10.97 -10.30 -8.72
C ILE A 118 -11.82 -10.97 -7.65
N LYS A 119 -12.77 -11.82 -8.06
CA LYS A 119 -13.65 -12.56 -7.13
C LYS A 119 -12.84 -13.52 -6.26
N ALA A 120 -11.92 -14.28 -6.84
CA ALA A 120 -11.03 -15.17 -6.09
C ALA A 120 -10.17 -14.39 -5.09
N PHE A 121 -9.66 -13.22 -5.47
CA PHE A 121 -8.89 -12.36 -4.57
C PHE A 121 -9.72 -11.86 -3.38
N LEU A 122 -10.96 -11.42 -3.61
CA LEU A 122 -11.86 -11.01 -2.54
C LEU A 122 -12.25 -12.17 -1.62
N ASN A 123 -12.40 -13.38 -2.16
CA ASN A 123 -12.71 -14.56 -1.36
C ASN A 123 -11.53 -14.95 -0.46
N GLU A 124 -10.31 -15.02 -1.03
CA GLU A 124 -9.09 -15.36 -0.29
C GLU A 124 -8.76 -14.32 0.80
N HIS A 125 -8.98 -13.03 0.51
CA HIS A 125 -8.67 -11.93 1.42
C HIS A 125 -9.93 -11.34 2.07
N SER A 126 -10.98 -12.14 2.26
CA SER A 126 -12.27 -11.64 2.78
C SER A 126 -12.13 -10.99 4.16
N ALA A 127 -11.28 -11.52 5.03
CA ALA A 127 -10.97 -10.91 6.33
C ALA A 127 -10.30 -9.53 6.22
N LEU A 128 -9.56 -9.27 5.13
CA LEU A 128 -8.93 -7.97 4.89
C LEU A 128 -9.96 -6.89 4.51
N PHE A 129 -10.99 -7.28 3.75
CA PHE A 129 -12.06 -6.38 3.28
C PHE A 129 -13.28 -6.34 4.21
N GLY A 130 -13.48 -7.37 5.04
CA GLY A 130 -14.70 -7.57 5.84
C GLY A 130 -15.87 -8.16 5.03
N HIS A 131 -15.64 -8.55 3.78
CA HIS A 131 -16.65 -9.15 2.89
C HIS A 131 -15.96 -10.00 1.82
N ASN A 132 -16.72 -10.87 1.15
CA ASN A 132 -16.25 -11.72 0.06
C ASN A 132 -16.72 -11.18 -1.31
N ALA A 133 -16.59 -11.97 -2.38
CA ALA A 133 -17.01 -11.59 -3.72
C ALA A 133 -18.52 -11.45 -3.92
N ASP A 134 -19.36 -11.96 -3.00
CA ASP A 134 -20.82 -11.93 -3.16
C ASP A 134 -21.37 -10.50 -3.22
N VAL A 135 -20.67 -9.55 -2.60
CA VAL A 135 -21.02 -8.12 -2.68
C VAL A 135 -21.00 -7.58 -4.11
N LEU A 136 -20.24 -8.21 -5.00
CA LEU A 136 -20.16 -7.81 -6.41
C LEU A 136 -21.42 -8.19 -7.21
N THR A 137 -22.26 -9.09 -6.70
CA THR A 137 -23.50 -9.51 -7.38
C THR A 137 -24.56 -8.40 -7.41
N THR A 138 -24.60 -7.57 -6.38
CA THR A 138 -25.52 -6.44 -6.25
C THR A 138 -24.86 -5.09 -6.53
N ALA A 139 -23.52 -5.06 -6.60
CA ALA A 139 -22.77 -3.85 -6.90
C ALA A 139 -22.96 -3.41 -8.35
N ARG A 140 -22.90 -2.09 -8.57
CA ARG A 140 -22.91 -1.50 -9.90
C ARG A 140 -21.48 -1.27 -10.37
N VAL A 141 -21.13 -1.81 -11.52
CA VAL A 141 -19.84 -1.53 -12.16
C VAL A 141 -19.83 -0.09 -12.63
N LYS A 142 -18.93 0.71 -12.06
CA LYS A 142 -18.74 2.12 -12.46
C LYS A 142 -17.81 2.25 -13.66
N ARG A 143 -16.81 1.38 -13.73
CA ARG A 143 -15.73 1.42 -14.71
C ARG A 143 -15.06 0.06 -14.77
N ASP A 144 -14.82 -0.42 -15.98
CA ASP A 144 -14.10 -1.65 -16.28
C ASP A 144 -13.29 -1.37 -17.55
N TYR A 145 -11.97 -1.44 -17.47
CA TYR A 145 -11.10 -1.19 -18.61
C TYR A 145 -10.74 -2.52 -19.25
N VAL A 146 -11.29 -2.76 -20.43
CA VAL A 146 -10.99 -3.96 -21.22
C VAL A 146 -10.26 -3.52 -22.48
N THR A 147 -9.08 -4.07 -22.71
CA THR A 147 -8.31 -3.81 -23.92
C THR A 147 -8.95 -4.50 -25.13
N ALA A 148 -9.14 -3.75 -26.22
CA ALA A 148 -9.87 -4.22 -27.40
C ALA A 148 -9.24 -5.45 -28.09
N HIS A 149 -7.92 -5.59 -28.03
CA HIS A 149 -7.18 -6.56 -28.83
C HIS A 149 -6.97 -7.93 -28.17
N ASN A 150 -7.04 -8.00 -26.83
CA ASN A 150 -6.78 -9.24 -26.08
C ASN A 150 -7.72 -9.45 -24.87
N GLY A 151 -8.68 -8.56 -24.64
CA GLY A 151 -9.67 -8.70 -23.57
C GLY A 151 -9.07 -8.63 -22.16
N LEU A 152 -7.89 -8.03 -22.01
CA LEU A 152 -7.23 -7.87 -20.72
C LEU A 152 -7.92 -6.77 -19.92
N HIS A 153 -8.24 -7.06 -18.66
CA HIS A 153 -8.76 -6.08 -17.71
C HIS A 153 -7.58 -5.35 -17.02
N THR A 154 -7.55 -4.02 -17.04
CA THR A 154 -6.43 -3.19 -16.50
C THR A 154 -6.85 -2.13 -15.50
#